data_AF-A0A660TQQ6-F1
#
_entry.id   AF-A0A660TQQ6-F1
#
_cell.length_a   1.000
_cell.length_b   1.000
_cell.length_c   1.000
_cell.angle_alpha   90.00
_cell.angle_beta   90.00
_cell.angle_gamma   90.00
#
_symmetry.space_group_name_H-M   'P 1'
#
loop_
_entity.id
_entity.type
_entity.pdbx_description
1 polymer ?
#
loop_
_entity_poly.entity_id
_entity_poly.type
_entity_poly.pdbx_seq_one_letter_code
_entity_poly.pdbx_strand_id
1 'polypeptide(L)'
;MDKTKFNFRSFTSLILVWTFIIQMITGIVLYIVPPGRIANWTNWNLFGIDKAGWEALHTIFGYLFIIFGILHISYNRRPIINYIKKKIKTGFRLRKELIISTIVIIAFLAGILLNFFPFKKVMDFGDKLKNSWSQSKEELIIPHLELKSFEEFTNTIGIDTDKAKNILKAKKIIVSNNNENLFDISKIYNTSPDNTYSILIENIEHIKTNNEINITEETEGYGYGKKTIYAISNEYNGKPRENY
;
A
#
# COMPACT_ATOMS: atom_id res chain seq x y z
N MET A 1 -24.26 39.69 26.65
CA MET A 1 -23.31 38.97 25.77
C MET A 1 -24.11 37.96 24.96
N ASP A 2 -24.34 38.24 23.68
CA ASP A 2 -24.99 37.28 22.79
C ASP A 2 -24.10 36.04 22.65
N LYS A 3 -24.60 34.88 23.08
CA LYS A 3 -23.97 33.60 22.75
C LYS A 3 -24.11 33.39 21.25
N THR A 4 -23.05 33.66 20.50
CA THR A 4 -23.00 33.34 19.07
C THR A 4 -23.29 31.85 18.89
N LYS A 5 -24.47 31.52 18.35
CA LYS A 5 -24.85 30.13 18.08
C LYS A 5 -23.86 29.52 17.09
N PHE A 6 -23.38 28.32 17.40
CA PHE A 6 -22.42 27.59 16.56
C PHE A 6 -22.98 27.40 15.14
N ASN A 7 -22.18 27.78 14.12
CA ASN A 7 -22.58 27.67 12.72
C ASN A 7 -22.10 26.35 12.11
N PHE A 8 -22.98 25.34 12.13
CA PHE A 8 -22.71 24.02 11.56
C PHE A 8 -22.35 24.05 10.06
N ARG A 9 -22.85 25.02 9.27
CA ARG A 9 -22.52 25.11 7.84
C ARG A 9 -21.05 25.46 7.62
N SER A 10 -20.58 26.49 8.34
CA SER A 10 -19.19 26.93 8.27
C SER A 10 -18.27 25.86 8.83
N PHE A 11 -18.66 25.22 9.94
CA PHE A 11 -17.91 24.10 10.52
C PHE A 11 -17.73 22.93 9.55
N THR A 12 -18.81 22.44 8.93
CA THR A 12 -18.73 21.34 7.95
C THR A 12 -17.85 21.72 6.76
N SER A 13 -17.90 22.97 6.30
CA SER A 13 -17.08 23.45 5.19
C SER A 13 -15.59 23.52 5.56
N LEU A 14 -15.26 23.96 6.77
CA LEU A 14 -13.89 23.98 7.26
C LEU A 14 -13.32 22.57 7.42
N ILE A 15 -14.11 21.62 7.95
CA ILE A 15 -13.70 20.21 8.02
C ILE A 15 -13.42 19.66 6.61
N LEU A 16 -14.27 19.97 5.62
CA LEU A 16 -14.02 19.55 4.25
C LEU A 16 -12.70 20.08 3.68
N VAL A 17 -12.35 21.33 3.96
CA VAL A 17 -11.06 21.89 3.52
C VAL A 17 -9.89 21.14 4.16
N TRP A 18 -9.93 20.90 5.47
CA TRP A 18 -8.87 20.18 6.17
C TRP A 18 -8.74 18.74 5.71
N THR A 19 -9.87 18.03 5.58
CA THR A 19 -9.89 16.65 5.09
C THR A 19 -9.43 16.56 3.63
N PHE A 20 -9.76 17.55 2.78
CA PHE A 20 -9.24 17.63 1.41
C PHE A 20 -7.70 17.75 1.38
N ILE A 21 -7.13 18.64 2.19
CA ILE A 21 -5.66 18.82 2.27
C ILE A 21 -5.00 17.51 2.69
N ILE A 22 -5.53 16.85 3.72
CA ILE A 22 -5.01 15.56 4.20
C ILE A 22 -5.15 14.47 3.13
N GLN A 23 -6.28 14.39 2.43
CA GLN A 23 -6.49 13.45 1.33
C GLN A 23 -5.51 13.66 0.18
N MET A 24 -5.20 14.92 -0.16
CA MET A 24 -4.22 15.25 -1.20
C MET A 24 -2.82 14.80 -0.79
N ILE A 25 -2.37 15.14 0.43
CA ILE A 25 -1.05 14.77 0.94
C ILE A 25 -0.92 13.24 1.01
N THR A 26 -1.88 12.56 1.64
CA THR A 26 -1.86 11.10 1.78
C THR A 26 -1.95 10.41 0.42
N GLY A 27 -2.72 10.93 -0.54
CA GLY A 27 -2.78 10.40 -1.90
C GLY A 27 -1.45 10.51 -2.65
N ILE A 28 -0.73 11.63 -2.50
CA ILE A 28 0.62 11.79 -3.06
C ILE A 28 1.60 10.81 -2.42
N VAL A 29 1.56 10.66 -1.09
CA VAL A 29 2.42 9.70 -0.39
C VAL A 29 2.14 8.28 -0.86
N LEU A 30 0.88 7.84 -0.91
CA LEU A 30 0.52 6.48 -1.38
C LEU A 30 0.84 6.24 -2.87
N TYR A 31 0.98 7.30 -3.66
CA TYR A 31 1.41 7.19 -5.04
C TYR A 31 2.92 6.88 -5.17
N ILE A 32 3.75 7.35 -4.23
CA ILE A 32 5.22 7.16 -4.26
C ILE A 32 5.72 6.00 -3.38
N VAL A 33 4.91 5.57 -2.40
CA VAL A 33 5.26 4.52 -1.42
C VAL A 33 5.62 3.19 -2.11
N PRO A 34 6.63 2.46 -1.60
CA PRO A 34 6.99 1.15 -2.12
C PRO A 34 5.83 0.13 -2.06
N PRO A 35 5.88 -0.94 -2.90
CA PRO A 35 5.02 -2.10 -2.73
C PRO A 35 5.03 -2.62 -1.28
N GLY A 36 3.89 -3.16 -0.82
CA GLY A 36 3.72 -3.60 0.57
C GLY A 36 4.79 -4.57 1.05
N ARG A 37 5.21 -5.50 0.19
CA ARG A 37 6.32 -6.42 0.46
C ARG A 37 7.59 -5.65 0.82
N ILE A 38 8.08 -4.81 -0.09
CA ILE A 38 9.33 -4.05 0.10
C ILE A 38 9.23 -3.16 1.33
N ALA A 39 8.08 -2.50 1.51
CA ALA A 39 7.85 -1.61 2.65
C ALA A 39 8.03 -2.33 4.00
N ASN A 40 7.47 -3.54 4.12
CA ASN A 40 7.59 -4.33 5.35
C ASN A 40 9.02 -4.85 5.54
N TRP A 41 9.63 -5.39 4.47
CA TRP A 41 10.96 -5.99 4.53
C TRP A 41 12.08 -4.99 4.80
N THR A 42 11.92 -3.75 4.36
CA THR A 42 12.90 -2.66 4.57
C THR A 42 12.58 -1.81 5.81
N ASN A 43 11.51 -2.11 6.55
CA ASN A 43 11.00 -1.27 7.63
C ASN A 43 10.78 0.19 7.18
N TRP A 44 10.25 0.35 5.96
CA TRP A 44 10.03 1.64 5.35
C TRP A 44 9.09 2.50 6.19
N ASN A 45 9.50 3.74 6.43
CA ASN A 45 8.68 4.75 7.07
C ASN A 45 8.95 6.12 6.47
N LEU A 46 7.94 6.98 6.52
CA LEU A 46 8.03 8.39 6.15
C LEU A 46 7.40 9.21 7.26
N PHE A 47 8.16 10.19 7.78
CA PHE A 47 7.78 10.97 8.96
C PHE A 47 7.43 10.11 10.20
N GLY A 48 8.10 8.96 10.36
CA GLY A 48 7.86 8.03 11.47
C GLY A 48 6.58 7.21 11.33
N ILE A 49 5.89 7.28 10.19
CA ILE A 49 4.69 6.51 9.89
C ILE A 49 5.05 5.48 8.81
N ASP A 50 4.78 4.21 9.09
CA ASP A 50 4.95 3.12 8.13
C ASP A 50 3.87 3.17 7.03
N LYS A 51 4.02 2.32 6.01
CA LYS A 51 3.07 2.26 4.89
C LYS A 51 1.64 2.00 5.35
N ALA A 52 1.43 1.09 6.30
CA ALA A 52 0.12 0.75 6.83
C ALA A 52 -0.54 1.96 7.53
N GLY A 53 0.25 2.74 8.29
CA GLY A 53 -0.21 3.98 8.90
C GLY A 53 -0.66 5.03 7.87
N TRP A 54 0.09 5.20 6.77
CA TRP A 54 -0.31 6.09 5.68
C TRP A 54 -1.59 5.64 4.96
N GLU A 55 -1.75 4.32 4.74
CA GLU A 55 -2.98 3.73 4.19
C GLU A 55 -4.18 3.94 5.13
N ALA A 56 -3.98 3.77 6.44
CA ALA A 56 -5.00 4.00 7.45
C ALA A 56 -5.43 5.48 7.51
N LEU A 57 -4.47 6.42 7.49
CA LEU A 57 -4.75 7.85 7.42
C LEU A 57 -5.57 8.19 6.18
N HIS A 58 -5.15 7.73 5.00
CA HIS A 58 -5.89 8.00 3.77
C HIS A 58 -7.33 7.46 3.83
N THR A 59 -7.50 6.23 4.32
CA THR A 59 -8.80 5.56 4.36
C THR A 59 -9.76 6.23 5.35
N ILE A 60 -9.31 6.47 6.59
CA ILE A 60 -10.15 7.07 7.64
C ILE A 60 -10.54 8.50 7.29
N PHE A 61 -9.57 9.31 6.83
CA PHE A 61 -9.88 10.68 6.39
C PHE A 61 -10.71 10.69 5.09
N GLY A 62 -10.64 9.65 4.27
CA GLY A 62 -11.48 9.49 3.08
C GLY A 62 -12.94 9.27 3.46
N TYR A 63 -13.22 8.40 4.44
CA TYR A 63 -14.56 8.25 5.00
C TYR A 63 -15.07 9.54 5.63
N LEU A 64 -14.21 10.24 6.38
CA LEU A 64 -14.57 11.54 6.97
C LEU A 64 -14.91 12.57 5.89
N PHE A 65 -14.11 12.65 4.82
CA PHE A 65 -14.36 13.54 3.68
C PHE A 65 -15.71 13.24 3.01
N ILE A 66 -16.05 11.96 2.79
CA ILE A 66 -17.34 11.54 2.21
C ILE A 66 -18.52 11.94 3.12
N ILE A 67 -18.44 11.61 4.42
CA ILE A 67 -19.50 11.92 5.39
C ILE A 67 -19.75 13.43 5.44
N PHE A 68 -18.69 14.23 5.59
CA PHE A 68 -18.80 15.68 5.63
C PHE A 68 -19.18 16.27 4.26
N GLY A 69 -18.84 15.61 3.15
CA GLY A 69 -19.30 15.95 1.81
C GLY A 69 -20.81 15.83 1.67
N ILE A 70 -21.38 14.73 2.16
CA ILE A 70 -22.84 14.52 2.19
C ILE A 70 -23.52 15.56 3.09
N LEU A 71 -22.96 15.84 4.27
CA LEU A 71 -23.47 16.87 5.17
C LEU A 71 -23.39 18.26 4.54
N HIS A 72 -22.30 18.58 3.85
CA HIS A 72 -22.11 19.85 3.17
C HIS A 72 -23.15 20.05 2.07
N ILE A 73 -23.35 19.04 1.21
CA ILE A 73 -24.42 19.08 0.20
C ILE A 73 -25.77 19.25 0.91
N SER A 74 -26.01 18.54 2.01
CA SER A 74 -27.27 18.58 2.77
C SER A 74 -27.59 19.94 3.38
N TYR A 75 -26.60 20.61 3.98
CA TYR A 75 -26.78 21.95 4.53
C TYR A 75 -26.84 23.05 3.46
N ASN A 76 -26.26 22.80 2.28
CA ASN A 76 -26.22 23.75 1.16
C ASN A 76 -27.18 23.38 0.00
N ARG A 77 -28.15 22.48 0.22
CA ARG A 77 -29.13 22.07 -0.83
C ARG A 77 -29.91 23.24 -1.41
N ARG A 78 -30.32 24.21 -0.58
CA ARG A 78 -31.12 25.37 -1.02
C ARG A 78 -30.37 26.22 -2.06
N PRO A 79 -29.12 26.69 -1.82
CA PRO A 79 -28.31 27.33 -2.84
C PRO A 79 -28.15 26.51 -4.12
N ILE A 80 -27.84 25.21 -4.01
CA ILE A 80 -27.63 24.32 -5.17
C ILE A 80 -28.90 24.23 -6.02
N ILE A 81 -30.04 23.92 -5.40
CA ILE A 81 -31.32 23.81 -6.08
C ILE A 81 -31.76 25.14 -6.67
N ASN A 82 -31.57 26.25 -5.95
CA ASN A 82 -31.93 27.58 -6.44
C ASN A 82 -31.04 28.01 -7.61
N TYR A 83 -29.75 27.68 -7.57
CA TYR A 83 -28.82 27.89 -8.68
C TYR A 83 -29.28 27.13 -9.92
N ILE A 84 -29.58 25.84 -9.77
CA ILE A 84 -30.08 24.99 -10.85
C ILE A 84 -31.42 25.51 -11.40
N LYS A 85 -32.42 25.73 -10.53
CA LYS A 85 -33.76 26.22 -10.92
C LYS A 85 -33.72 27.58 -11.62
N LYS A 86 -32.97 28.55 -11.08
CA LYS A 86 -32.84 29.90 -11.68
C LYS A 86 -32.22 29.81 -13.06
N LYS A 87 -31.17 28.99 -13.22
CA LYS A 87 -30.47 28.87 -14.49
C LYS A 87 -31.23 28.05 -15.54
N ILE A 88 -32.03 27.06 -15.12
CA ILE A 88 -33.02 26.36 -15.98
C ILE A 88 -34.07 27.35 -16.49
N LYS A 89 -34.60 28.22 -15.62
CA LYS A 89 -35.59 29.24 -16.00
C LYS A 89 -35.02 30.29 -16.97
N THR A 90 -33.73 30.60 -16.89
CA THR A 90 -33.03 31.50 -17.83
C THR A 90 -32.48 30.78 -19.09
N GLY A 91 -32.80 29.50 -19.28
CA GLY A 91 -32.72 28.80 -20.56
C GLY A 91 -31.35 28.31 -21.05
N PHE A 92 -30.26 29.08 -20.96
CA PHE A 92 -29.17 28.88 -21.96
C PHE A 92 -27.75 28.57 -21.48
N ARG A 93 -27.36 28.83 -20.22
CA ARG A 93 -25.96 28.60 -19.77
C ARG A 93 -25.73 27.34 -18.93
N LEU A 94 -26.66 26.95 -18.05
CA LEU A 94 -26.46 25.76 -17.20
C LEU A 94 -26.39 24.46 -17.99
N ARG A 95 -27.20 24.34 -19.06
CA ARG A 95 -27.22 23.12 -19.89
C ARG A 95 -25.85 22.91 -20.52
N LYS A 96 -25.21 23.96 -21.04
CA LYS A 96 -23.87 23.87 -21.62
C LYS A 96 -22.81 23.54 -20.58
N GLU A 97 -22.79 24.25 -19.44
CA GLU A 97 -21.83 24.00 -18.35
C GLU A 97 -21.93 22.55 -17.84
N LEU A 98 -23.15 22.04 -17.59
CA LEU A 98 -23.38 20.66 -17.15
C LEU A 98 -23.02 19.62 -18.21
N ILE A 99 -23.38 19.87 -19.47
CA ILE A 99 -23.03 18.97 -20.58
C ILE A 99 -21.50 18.91 -20.74
N ILE A 100 -20.83 20.08 -20.76
CA ILE A 100 -19.37 20.15 -20.89
C ILE A 100 -18.69 19.47 -19.70
N SER A 101 -19.11 19.74 -18.46
CA SER A 101 -18.51 19.08 -17.29
C SER A 101 -18.70 17.56 -17.34
N THR A 102 -19.87 17.10 -17.79
CA THR A 102 -20.15 15.65 -17.94
C THR A 102 -19.28 15.04 -19.04
N ILE A 103 -19.18 15.68 -20.21
CA ILE A 103 -18.32 15.25 -21.31
C ILE A 103 -16.86 15.18 -20.87
N VAL A 104 -16.37 16.18 -20.13
CA VAL A 104 -14.99 16.19 -19.61
C VAL A 104 -14.75 14.99 -18.69
N ILE A 105 -15.66 14.69 -17.76
CA ILE A 105 -15.54 13.52 -16.87
C ILE A 105 -15.57 12.21 -17.66
N ILE A 106 -16.48 12.08 -18.64
CA ILE A 106 -16.55 10.88 -19.50
C ILE A 106 -15.28 10.74 -20.32
N ALA A 107 -14.74 11.83 -20.87
CA ALA A 107 -13.50 11.81 -21.65
C ALA A 107 -12.30 11.40 -20.80
N PHE A 108 -12.20 11.89 -19.56
CA PHE A 108 -11.16 11.46 -18.61
C PHE A 108 -11.30 9.98 -18.27
N LEU A 109 -12.52 9.51 -17.96
CA LEU A 109 -12.78 8.10 -17.68
C LEU A 109 -12.40 7.21 -18.86
N ALA A 110 -12.83 7.58 -20.07
CA ALA A 110 -12.47 6.86 -21.29
C ALA A 110 -10.95 6.88 -21.53
N GLY A 111 -10.29 8.02 -21.33
CA GLY A 111 -8.84 8.13 -21.46
C GLY A 111 -8.08 7.24 -20.48
N ILE A 112 -8.55 7.10 -19.24
CA ILE A 112 -7.97 6.19 -18.25
C ILE A 112 -8.20 4.73 -18.67
N LEU A 113 -9.44 4.33 -18.98
CA LEU A 113 -9.78 2.94 -19.33
C LEU A 113 -9.11 2.46 -20.62
N LEU A 114 -8.90 3.37 -21.58
CA LEU A 114 -8.23 3.09 -22.85
C LEU A 114 -6.70 3.25 -22.78
N ASN A 115 -6.13 3.50 -21.58
CA ASN A 115 -4.70 3.76 -21.38
C ASN A 115 -4.15 4.85 -22.32
N PHE A 116 -4.94 5.91 -22.54
CA PHE A 116 -4.59 7.00 -23.44
C PHE A 116 -3.59 7.98 -22.79
N PHE A 117 -2.83 8.71 -23.62
CA PHE A 117 -1.97 9.79 -23.17
C PHE A 117 -2.82 11.01 -22.73
N PRO A 118 -2.54 11.71 -21.60
CA PRO A 118 -1.40 11.59 -20.70
C PRO A 118 -1.56 10.63 -19.52
N PHE A 119 -2.75 10.06 -19.30
CA PHE A 119 -3.06 9.22 -18.14
C PHE A 119 -2.11 8.03 -18.01
N LYS A 120 -1.80 7.36 -19.12
CA LYS A 120 -0.82 6.27 -19.15
C LYS A 120 0.56 6.69 -18.64
N LYS A 121 1.05 7.90 -18.97
CA LYS A 121 2.37 8.35 -18.49
C LYS A 121 2.39 8.56 -16.98
N VAL A 122 1.30 9.04 -16.40
CA VAL A 122 1.18 9.17 -14.94
C VAL A 122 1.21 7.77 -14.31
N MET A 123 0.50 6.80 -14.86
CA MET A 123 0.54 5.43 -14.33
C MET A 123 1.94 4.79 -14.48
N ASP A 124 2.54 4.88 -15.67
CA ASP A 124 3.88 4.35 -15.95
C ASP A 124 4.95 4.98 -15.04
N PHE A 125 4.83 6.27 -14.70
CA PHE A 125 5.74 6.93 -13.75
C PHE A 125 5.61 6.36 -12.33
N GLY A 126 4.38 6.15 -11.87
CA GLY A 126 4.12 5.52 -10.58
C GLY A 126 4.69 4.09 -10.53
N ASP A 127 4.56 3.34 -11.61
CA ASP A 127 5.14 1.99 -11.70
C ASP A 127 6.68 2.01 -11.73
N LYS A 128 7.30 2.98 -12.41
CA LYS A 128 8.76 3.18 -12.35
C LYS A 128 9.25 3.48 -10.94
N LEU A 129 8.56 4.36 -10.20
CA LEU A 129 8.88 4.63 -8.80
C LEU A 129 8.76 3.36 -7.97
N LYS A 130 7.66 2.60 -8.11
CA LYS A 130 7.45 1.34 -7.40
C LYS A 130 8.57 0.32 -7.69
N ASN A 131 8.99 0.19 -8.95
CA ASN A 131 10.05 -0.72 -9.34
C ASN A 131 11.44 -0.24 -8.89
N SER A 132 11.65 1.07 -8.73
CA SER A 132 12.93 1.60 -8.22
C SER A 132 13.22 1.22 -6.76
N TRP A 133 12.18 0.85 -6.01
CA TRP A 133 12.32 0.33 -4.65
C TRP A 133 12.77 -1.13 -4.63
N SER A 134 12.59 -1.88 -5.71
CA SER A 134 13.08 -3.26 -5.82
C SER A 134 14.58 -3.27 -6.05
N GLN A 135 15.34 -3.43 -4.97
CA GLN A 135 16.76 -3.74 -5.09
C GLN A 135 16.94 -5.13 -5.71
N SER A 136 17.99 -5.30 -6.50
CA SER A 136 18.36 -6.51 -7.25
C SER A 136 18.59 -7.79 -6.41
N LYS A 137 18.31 -7.78 -5.09
CA LYS A 137 18.35 -8.95 -4.20
C LYS A 137 16.99 -9.67 -4.08
N GLU A 138 15.91 -9.10 -4.63
CA GLU A 138 14.51 -9.42 -4.30
C GLU A 138 13.81 -10.51 -5.12
N GLU A 139 14.52 -11.40 -5.82
CA GLU A 139 13.85 -12.56 -6.42
C GLU A 139 13.59 -13.69 -5.39
N LEU A 140 14.15 -13.61 -4.19
CA LEU A 140 14.08 -14.65 -3.16
C LEU A 140 13.16 -14.33 -1.98
N ILE A 141 12.59 -13.13 -1.90
CA ILE A 141 11.76 -12.73 -0.75
C ILE A 141 10.33 -13.22 -0.92
N ILE A 142 9.99 -14.27 -0.18
CA ILE A 142 8.64 -14.82 -0.08
C ILE A 142 7.70 -13.73 0.45
N PRO A 143 6.64 -13.35 -0.30
CA PRO A 143 5.75 -12.27 0.09
C PRO A 143 5.11 -12.52 1.45
N HIS A 144 5.10 -11.49 2.31
CA HIS A 144 4.45 -11.51 3.62
C HIS A 144 4.99 -12.53 4.61
N LEU A 145 6.08 -13.22 4.29
CA LEU A 145 6.70 -14.18 5.20
C LEU A 145 7.16 -13.49 6.50
N GLU A 146 7.54 -12.21 6.43
CA GLU A 146 7.88 -11.38 7.58
C GLU A 146 6.72 -11.17 8.57
N LEU A 147 5.48 -11.39 8.13
CA LEU A 147 4.27 -11.26 8.93
C LEU A 147 3.78 -12.60 9.51
N LYS A 148 4.32 -13.75 9.04
CA LYS A 148 4.03 -15.06 9.63
C LYS A 148 4.68 -15.19 11.01
N SER A 149 4.21 -16.14 11.81
CA SER A 149 4.84 -16.44 13.11
C SER A 149 6.32 -16.81 12.91
N PHE A 150 7.17 -16.55 13.90
CA PHE A 150 8.60 -16.87 13.81
C PHE A 150 8.83 -18.36 13.54
N GLU A 151 7.98 -19.23 14.10
CA GLU A 151 8.03 -20.67 13.84
C GLU A 151 7.64 -21.03 12.39
N GLU A 152 6.57 -20.45 11.86
CA GLU A 152 6.21 -20.64 10.44
C GLU A 152 7.28 -20.05 9.52
N PHE A 153 7.85 -18.91 9.89
CA PHE A 153 8.94 -18.26 9.17
C PHE A 153 10.13 -19.22 9.04
N THR A 154 10.63 -19.74 10.16
CA THR A 154 11.81 -20.64 10.16
C THR A 154 11.53 -21.96 9.46
N ASN A 155 10.34 -22.53 9.64
CA ASN A 155 9.93 -23.73 8.92
C ASN A 155 9.89 -23.52 7.41
N THR A 156 9.36 -22.38 6.95
CA THR A 156 9.27 -22.04 5.52
C THR A 156 10.66 -21.92 4.87
N ILE A 157 11.66 -21.43 5.62
CA ILE A 157 13.04 -21.29 5.12
C ILE A 157 13.94 -22.49 5.47
N GLY A 158 13.37 -23.56 6.04
CA GLY A 158 14.05 -24.83 6.31
C GLY A 158 15.01 -24.80 7.50
N ILE A 159 14.76 -23.98 8.52
CA ILE A 159 15.60 -23.84 9.71
C ILE A 159 14.84 -24.31 10.95
N ASP A 160 15.51 -25.08 11.79
CA ASP A 160 15.03 -25.38 13.14
C ASP A 160 14.86 -24.09 13.96
N THR A 161 13.67 -23.88 14.53
CA THR A 161 13.28 -22.65 15.23
C THR A 161 14.25 -22.31 16.37
N ASP A 162 14.73 -23.30 17.12
CA ASP A 162 15.64 -23.06 18.25
C ASP A 162 17.07 -22.74 17.78
N LYS A 163 17.54 -23.36 16.68
CA LYS A 163 18.78 -22.93 16.02
C LYS A 163 18.70 -21.49 15.55
N ALA A 164 17.60 -21.09 14.90
CA ALA A 164 17.39 -19.73 14.43
C ALA A 164 17.42 -18.71 15.58
N LYS A 165 16.75 -19.02 16.71
CA LYS A 165 16.81 -18.18 17.93
C LYS A 165 18.22 -18.02 18.46
N ASN A 166 19.03 -19.08 18.47
CA ASN A 166 20.40 -19.02 18.96
C ASN A 166 21.29 -18.12 18.07
N ILE A 167 21.12 -18.20 16.74
CA ILE A 167 21.81 -17.32 15.78
C ILE A 167 21.44 -15.86 16.03
N LEU A 168 20.14 -15.55 16.16
CA LEU A 168 19.67 -14.19 16.43
C LEU A 168 20.14 -13.67 17.80
N LYS A 169 20.13 -14.54 18.82
CA LYS A 169 20.60 -14.20 20.17
C LYS A 169 22.08 -13.84 20.18
N ALA A 170 22.91 -14.50 19.37
CA ALA A 170 24.32 -14.15 19.20
C ALA A 170 24.52 -12.73 18.65
N LYS A 171 23.52 -12.20 17.91
CA LYS A 171 23.45 -10.82 17.42
C LYS A 171 22.61 -9.89 18.30
N LYS A 172 22.31 -10.30 19.55
CA LYS A 172 21.51 -9.55 20.54
C LYS A 172 20.04 -9.34 20.16
N ILE A 173 19.50 -10.14 19.24
CA ILE A 173 18.07 -10.17 18.88
C ILE A 173 17.44 -11.34 19.64
N ILE A 174 16.54 -11.07 20.58
CA ILE A 174 15.86 -12.09 21.37
C ILE A 174 14.43 -12.23 20.88
N VAL A 175 14.09 -13.45 20.45
CA VAL A 175 12.72 -13.87 20.14
C VAL A 175 12.12 -14.47 21.40
N SER A 176 11.15 -13.80 22.00
CA SER A 176 10.57 -14.20 23.28
C SER A 176 9.46 -15.25 23.10
N ASN A 177 8.72 -15.14 22.01
CA ASN A 177 7.59 -16.00 21.69
C ASN A 177 7.65 -16.45 20.22
N ASN A 178 7.42 -17.73 19.96
CA ASN A 178 7.38 -18.30 18.61
C ASN A 178 6.27 -17.70 17.73
N ASN A 179 5.21 -17.18 18.36
CA ASN A 179 4.08 -16.58 17.67
C ASN A 179 4.30 -15.11 17.26
N GLU A 180 5.40 -14.49 17.71
CA GLU A 180 5.79 -13.16 17.22
C GLU A 180 6.23 -13.26 15.76
N ASN A 181 5.90 -12.27 14.95
CA ASN A 181 6.35 -12.23 13.57
C ASN A 181 7.72 -11.54 13.44
N LEU A 182 8.43 -11.83 12.35
CA LEU A 182 9.77 -11.28 12.12
C LEU A 182 9.76 -9.75 11.99
N PHE A 183 8.68 -9.18 11.47
CA PHE A 183 8.49 -7.74 11.33
C PHE A 183 8.53 -7.02 12.68
N ASP A 184 7.72 -7.47 13.64
CA ASP A 184 7.63 -6.89 14.98
C ASP A 184 8.92 -7.08 15.77
N ILE A 185 9.52 -8.27 15.68
CA ILE A 185 10.84 -8.55 16.28
C ILE A 185 11.88 -7.56 15.74
N SER A 186 11.96 -7.41 14.41
CA SER A 186 12.93 -6.52 13.78
C SER A 186 12.72 -5.06 14.19
N LYS A 187 11.47 -4.64 14.32
CA LYS A 187 11.10 -3.28 14.76
C LYS A 187 11.55 -2.98 16.19
N ILE A 188 11.41 -3.92 17.12
CA ILE A 188 11.85 -3.78 18.53
C ILE A 188 13.36 -3.50 18.60
N TYR A 189 14.15 -4.18 17.76
CA TYR A 189 15.61 -4.04 17.75
C TYR A 189 16.12 -3.00 16.74
N ASN A 190 15.24 -2.13 16.21
CA ASN A 190 15.57 -1.08 15.24
C ASN A 190 16.36 -1.61 14.02
N THR A 191 15.97 -2.79 13.55
CA THR A 191 16.50 -3.45 12.35
C THR A 191 15.36 -3.69 11.34
N SER A 192 15.70 -4.11 10.12
CA SER A 192 14.72 -4.53 9.12
C SER A 192 14.58 -6.05 9.08
N PRO A 193 13.40 -6.59 8.70
CA PRO A 193 13.25 -8.03 8.44
C PRO A 193 14.27 -8.57 7.44
N ASP A 194 14.61 -7.78 6.42
CA ASP A 194 15.65 -8.10 5.44
C ASP A 194 17.03 -8.33 6.10
N ASN A 195 17.43 -7.46 7.02
CA ASN A 195 18.70 -7.62 7.73
C ASN A 195 18.65 -8.81 8.70
N THR A 196 17.53 -9.02 9.40
CA THR A 196 17.34 -10.17 10.30
C THR A 196 17.37 -11.50 9.53
N TYR A 197 16.75 -11.53 8.34
CA TYR A 197 16.80 -12.67 7.43
C TYR A 197 18.21 -12.91 6.88
N SER A 198 18.91 -11.86 6.47
CA SER A 198 20.29 -11.96 5.99
C SER A 198 21.22 -12.56 7.05
N ILE A 199 21.06 -12.18 8.32
CA ILE A 199 21.79 -12.79 9.44
C ILE A 199 21.55 -14.30 9.53
N LEU A 200 20.30 -14.75 9.36
CA LEU A 200 19.97 -16.17 9.39
C LEU A 200 20.61 -16.93 8.21
N ILE A 201 20.47 -16.41 6.99
CA ILE A 201 20.97 -17.06 5.77
C ILE A 201 22.50 -17.09 5.72
N GLU A 202 23.20 -16.00 6.05
CA GLU A 202 24.68 -15.97 6.06
C GLU A 202 25.25 -17.01 7.03
N ASN A 203 24.65 -17.15 8.22
CA ASN A 203 25.07 -18.17 9.18
C ASN A 203 24.74 -19.59 8.71
N ILE A 204 23.73 -19.77 7.86
CA ILE A 204 23.40 -21.07 7.27
C ILE A 204 24.31 -21.43 6.11
N GLU A 205 24.70 -20.51 5.24
CA GLU A 205 25.70 -20.80 4.21
C GLU A 205 27.02 -21.23 4.84
N HIS A 206 27.44 -20.55 5.91
CA HIS A 206 28.59 -20.98 6.72
C HIS A 206 28.41 -22.38 7.34
N ILE A 207 27.19 -22.77 7.74
CA ILE A 207 26.87 -24.13 8.24
C ILE A 207 26.81 -25.15 7.10
N LYS A 208 26.29 -24.79 5.91
CA LYS A 208 26.19 -25.64 4.72
C LYS A 208 27.56 -26.04 4.18
N THR A 209 28.55 -25.16 4.26
CA THR A 209 29.95 -25.52 3.94
C THR A 209 30.53 -26.59 4.87
N ASN A 210 29.90 -26.88 6.02
CA ASN A 210 30.38 -27.85 7.00
C ASN A 210 29.42 -29.04 7.25
N ASN A 211 28.19 -29.04 6.73
CA ASN A 211 27.28 -30.20 6.74
C ASN A 211 26.12 -29.99 5.74
N GLU A 212 25.80 -31.03 4.96
CA GLU A 212 24.68 -31.06 4.02
C GLU A 212 23.34 -30.98 4.77
N ILE A 213 22.59 -29.89 4.55
CA ILE A 213 21.19 -29.75 5.00
C ILE A 213 20.34 -29.39 3.80
N ASN A 214 19.36 -30.25 3.51
CA ASN A 214 18.39 -30.10 2.43
C ASN A 214 17.35 -29.02 2.79
N ILE A 215 17.27 -27.97 1.99
CA ILE A 215 16.20 -26.97 2.07
C ILE A 215 15.04 -27.49 1.22
N THR A 216 13.85 -27.59 1.80
CA THR A 216 12.61 -27.92 1.10
C THR A 216 12.11 -26.70 0.33
N GLU A 217 12.16 -26.77 -1.00
CA GLU A 217 11.59 -25.78 -1.92
C GLU A 217 10.05 -25.92 -2.00
N GLU A 218 9.33 -25.51 -0.94
CA GLU A 218 7.89 -25.27 -1.06
C GLU A 218 7.64 -23.80 -1.32
N THR A 219 7.55 -23.46 -2.61
CA THR A 219 7.22 -22.10 -3.04
C THR A 219 5.69 -21.90 -2.95
N GLU A 220 5.20 -21.24 -1.90
CA GLU A 220 3.83 -20.69 -1.91
C GLU A 220 3.74 -19.51 -2.90
N GLY A 221 2.59 -19.39 -3.57
CA GLY A 221 2.43 -18.65 -4.84
C GLY A 221 2.79 -17.16 -4.81
N TYR A 222 3.60 -16.74 -5.78
CA TYR A 222 3.76 -15.34 -6.14
C TYR A 222 2.42 -14.76 -6.60
N GLY A 223 2.00 -13.62 -6.05
CA GLY A 223 0.80 -12.92 -6.51
C GLY A 223 0.95 -12.49 -7.97
N TYR A 224 0.33 -13.24 -8.89
CA TYR A 224 0.38 -13.02 -10.34
C TYR A 224 -0.51 -11.88 -10.85
N GLY A 225 -1.15 -11.11 -9.96
CA GLY A 225 -2.25 -10.20 -10.31
C GLY A 225 -1.93 -9.14 -11.38
N LYS A 226 -0.66 -8.94 -11.74
CA LYS A 226 -0.22 -8.06 -12.84
C LYS A 226 0.67 -8.73 -13.89
N LYS A 227 1.07 -9.99 -13.71
CA LYS A 227 1.89 -10.69 -14.71
C LYS A 227 0.97 -11.25 -15.80
N THR A 228 1.33 -11.05 -17.06
CA THR A 228 0.65 -11.74 -18.17
C THR A 228 1.02 -13.23 -18.14
N ILE A 229 0.16 -14.10 -18.68
CA ILE A 229 0.47 -15.55 -18.81
C ILE A 229 1.80 -15.74 -19.55
N TYR A 230 2.10 -14.88 -20.53
CA TYR A 230 3.38 -14.87 -21.23
C TYR A 230 4.57 -14.53 -20.31
N ALA A 231 4.45 -13.51 -19.45
CA ALA A 231 5.49 -13.15 -18.49
C ALA A 231 5.74 -14.28 -17.46
N ILE A 232 4.67 -14.95 -17.02
CA ILE A 232 4.76 -16.12 -16.12
C ILE A 232 5.40 -17.30 -16.85
N SER A 233 5.00 -17.55 -18.10
CA SER A 233 5.52 -18.66 -18.89
C SER A 233 7.02 -18.50 -19.18
N ASN A 234 7.51 -17.29 -19.44
CA ASN A 234 8.93 -17.03 -19.61
C ASN A 234 9.72 -17.16 -18.31
N GLU A 235 9.13 -16.78 -17.16
CA GLU A 235 9.74 -16.95 -15.83
C GLU A 235 10.00 -18.44 -15.52
N TYR A 236 9.12 -19.33 -15.96
CA TYR A 236 9.27 -20.78 -15.77
C TYR A 236 9.86 -21.53 -16.98
N ASN A 237 10.38 -20.83 -17.99
CA ASN A 237 10.84 -21.45 -19.25
C ASN A 237 9.83 -22.45 -19.85
N GLY A 238 8.52 -22.17 -19.70
CA GLY A 238 7.44 -23.02 -20.18
C GLY A 238 7.23 -24.33 -19.41
N LYS A 239 7.90 -24.55 -18.28
CA LYS A 239 7.67 -25.73 -17.44
C LYS A 239 6.48 -25.52 -16.50
N PRO A 240 5.54 -26.48 -16.38
CA PRO A 240 4.53 -26.43 -15.34
C PRO A 240 5.20 -26.52 -13.96
N ARG A 241 4.58 -25.90 -12.97
CA ARG A 241 4.99 -26.03 -11.57
C ARG A 241 4.76 -27.48 -11.15
N GLU A 242 5.82 -28.23 -10.88
CA GLU A 242 5.68 -29.55 -10.24
C GLU A 242 5.36 -29.30 -8.76
N ASN A 243 4.28 -29.93 -8.30
CA ASN A 243 3.86 -30.22 -6.90
C ASN A 243 2.42 -29.77 -6.60
N TYR A 244 1.57 -30.79 -6.39
CA TYR A 244 0.26 -30.76 -5.72
C TYR A 244 0.43 -31.34 -4.32
#